data_AF-A0AAE2Y8D0-F1
#
_entry.id   AF-A0AAE2Y8D0-F1
#
_cell.length_a   1.000
_cell.length_b   1.000
_cell.length_c   1.000
_cell.angle_alpha   90.00
_cell.angle_beta   90.00
_cell.angle_gamma   90.00
#
_symmetry.space_group_name_H-M   'P 1'
#
loop_
_entity.id
_entity.type
_entity.pdbx_description
1 polymer ?
#
loop_
_entity_poly.entity_id
_entity_poly.type
_entity_poly.pdbx_seq_one_letter_code
_entity_poly.pdbx_strand_id
1 'polypeptide(L)'
;MPSSKNEFFVEGEPDGQTITFVAKTAVEETAKLYGPIFTRMVSEYALQFLAEKLGESPPNDVRGLEAVTNYILGNLDRYPRGFNSLIYGIAKAENKLQGSTGAGARRAAYSAIKTILESSGLLSSIVGTTKDVFEAIYKAEEINKEIKTAVSGHYIRGGNNQVVVVVPNCSWRDACIALVDEGISRLVGGSECIFLIVTNAEAEIITKKHLDYKIDEFGKSECRGRIFEV
;
A
#
# COMPACT_ATOMS: atom_id res chain seq x y z
N MET A 1 5.84 -13.79 24.42
CA MET A 1 4.64 -13.53 23.58
C MET A 1 3.58 -12.89 24.45
N PRO A 2 3.05 -11.69 24.15
CA PRO A 2 2.02 -11.08 24.96
C PRO A 2 0.68 -11.78 24.70
N SER A 3 0.42 -12.89 25.38
CA SER A 3 -0.76 -13.76 25.20
C SER A 3 -2.03 -13.25 25.89
N SER A 4 -2.24 -11.93 26.01
CA SER A 4 -3.41 -11.38 26.71
C SER A 4 -3.99 -10.09 26.15
N LYS A 5 -3.39 -9.47 25.14
CA LYS A 5 -3.91 -8.21 24.59
C LYS A 5 -4.77 -8.48 23.35
N ASN A 6 -6.03 -8.06 23.42
CA ASN A 6 -6.97 -8.08 22.29
C ASN A 6 -6.74 -6.90 21.32
N GLU A 7 -5.72 -6.09 21.57
CA GLU A 7 -5.38 -4.96 20.72
C GLU A 7 -3.89 -4.61 20.84
N PHE A 8 -3.34 -3.97 19.80
CA PHE A 8 -2.03 -3.34 19.87
C PHE A 8 -2.01 -2.05 19.04
N PHE A 9 -1.06 -1.18 19.39
CA PHE A 9 -0.81 0.07 18.69
C PHE A 9 0.56 0.01 18.03
N VAL A 10 0.62 0.55 16.83
CA VAL A 10 1.84 0.80 16.08
C VAL A 10 1.95 2.31 15.97
N GLU A 11 3.06 2.85 16.46
CA GLU A 11 3.47 4.20 16.11
C GLU A 11 4.48 4.07 14.97
N GLY A 12 4.24 4.80 13.91
CA GLY A 12 5.03 4.73 12.68
C GLY A 12 4.86 5.99 11.85
N GLU A 13 5.98 6.56 11.45
CA GLU A 13 6.08 7.55 10.39
C GLU A 13 6.94 6.93 9.30
N PRO A 14 6.36 6.59 8.14
CA PRO A 14 7.10 5.87 7.12
C PRO A 14 8.18 6.77 6.50
N ASP A 15 9.35 6.18 6.28
CA ASP A 15 10.42 6.79 5.51
C ASP A 15 9.99 6.92 4.04
N GLY A 16 9.86 8.16 3.58
CA GLY A 16 9.41 8.48 2.23
C GLY A 16 10.30 7.88 1.13
N GLN A 17 11.61 7.77 1.38
CA GLN A 17 12.54 7.14 0.44
C GLN A 17 12.31 5.63 0.39
N THR A 18 12.22 4.97 1.54
CA THR A 18 11.98 3.52 1.60
C THR A 18 10.65 3.17 0.94
N ILE A 19 9.58 3.88 1.28
CA ILE A 19 8.27 3.61 0.68
C ILE A 19 8.27 3.90 -0.83
N THR A 20 9.01 4.90 -1.30
CA THR A 20 9.14 5.16 -2.75
C THR A 20 9.74 3.95 -3.46
N PHE A 21 10.76 3.31 -2.89
CA PHE A 21 11.32 2.08 -3.46
C PHE A 21 10.34 0.91 -3.42
N VAL A 22 9.61 0.73 -2.31
CA VAL A 22 8.57 -0.30 -2.21
C VAL A 22 7.49 -0.11 -3.28
N ALA A 23 7.02 1.13 -3.45
CA ALA A 23 6.04 1.47 -4.47
C ALA A 23 6.60 1.24 -5.88
N LYS A 24 7.86 1.60 -6.14
CA LYS A 24 8.54 1.31 -7.42
C LYS A 24 8.57 -0.19 -7.71
N THR A 25 8.94 -1.02 -6.74
CA THR A 25 8.91 -2.48 -6.87
C THR A 25 7.50 -2.98 -7.19
N ALA A 26 6.47 -2.40 -6.57
CA ALA A 26 5.09 -2.72 -6.93
C ALA A 26 4.75 -2.37 -8.39
N VAL A 27 5.25 -1.26 -8.93
CA VAL A 27 5.12 -0.94 -10.37
C VAL A 27 5.78 -2.01 -11.23
N GLU A 28 7.01 -2.41 -10.90
CA GLU A 28 7.79 -3.39 -11.65
C GLU A 28 7.13 -4.77 -11.65
N GLU A 29 6.63 -5.24 -10.50
CA GLU A 29 5.89 -6.50 -10.39
C GLU A 29 4.58 -6.46 -11.18
N THR A 30 3.86 -5.35 -11.13
CA THR A 30 2.59 -5.19 -11.87
C THR A 30 2.83 -5.12 -13.38
N ALA A 31 3.94 -4.51 -13.80
CA ALA A 31 4.34 -4.45 -15.21
C ALA A 31 4.64 -5.84 -15.80
N LYS A 32 4.95 -6.87 -14.99
CA LYS A 32 5.07 -8.25 -15.49
C LYS A 32 3.74 -8.80 -16.03
N LEU A 33 2.60 -8.26 -15.57
CA LEU A 33 1.27 -8.66 -16.01
C LEU A 33 0.80 -7.89 -17.25
N TYR A 34 0.97 -6.56 -17.24
CA TYR A 34 0.44 -5.67 -18.28
C TYR A 34 1.48 -5.29 -19.35
N GLY A 35 2.75 -5.59 -19.13
CA GLY A 35 3.84 -5.21 -20.01
C GLY A 35 4.27 -3.74 -19.87
N PRO A 36 5.12 -3.25 -20.79
CA PRO A 36 5.77 -1.93 -20.68
C PRO A 36 4.78 -0.75 -20.76
N ILE A 37 3.57 -0.97 -21.30
CA ILE A 37 2.52 0.05 -21.34
C ILE A 37 2.11 0.50 -19.95
N PHE A 38 2.06 -0.42 -18.99
CA PHE A 38 1.70 -0.10 -17.60
C PHE A 38 2.75 0.80 -16.95
N THR A 39 4.03 0.43 -17.06
CA THR A 39 5.13 1.26 -16.55
C THR A 39 5.10 2.67 -17.14
N ARG A 40 4.81 2.80 -18.44
CA ARG A 40 4.66 4.11 -19.09
C ARG A 40 3.52 4.92 -18.49
N MET A 41 2.33 4.33 -18.37
CA MET A 41 1.15 5.01 -17.81
C MET A 41 1.35 5.40 -16.34
N VAL A 42 1.92 4.52 -15.53
CA VAL A 42 2.25 4.82 -14.12
C VAL A 42 3.24 5.98 -14.05
N SER A 43 4.29 5.97 -14.87
CA SER A 43 5.28 7.05 -14.91
C SER A 43 4.63 8.40 -15.24
N GLU A 44 3.77 8.43 -16.27
CA GLU A 44 3.04 9.64 -16.69
C GLU A 44 2.11 10.16 -15.58
N TYR A 45 1.27 9.29 -15.00
CA TYR A 45 0.31 9.68 -13.96
C TYR A 45 0.98 10.06 -12.64
N ALA A 46 2.05 9.37 -12.25
CA ALA A 46 2.82 9.70 -11.06
C ALA A 46 3.51 11.06 -11.21
N LEU A 47 4.13 11.33 -12.36
CA LEU A 47 4.76 12.63 -12.63
C LEU A 47 3.73 13.77 -12.59
N GLN A 48 2.57 13.56 -13.22
CA GLN A 48 1.48 14.54 -13.22
C GLN A 48 1.00 14.84 -11.80
N PHE A 49 0.74 13.79 -11.01
CA PHE A 49 0.28 13.94 -9.63
C PHE A 49 1.29 14.68 -8.76
N LEU A 50 2.58 14.31 -8.86
CA LEU A 50 3.61 14.96 -8.06
C LEU A 50 3.76 16.44 -8.44
N ALA A 51 3.82 16.76 -9.73
CA ALA A 51 3.95 18.13 -10.19
C ALA A 51 2.78 19.01 -9.70
N GLU A 52 1.54 18.49 -9.73
CA GLU A 52 0.38 19.17 -9.16
C GLU A 52 0.52 19.43 -7.65
N LYS A 53 0.96 18.43 -6.88
CA LYS A 53 1.21 18.58 -5.43
C LYS A 53 2.31 19.60 -5.11
N LEU A 54 3.28 19.74 -6.01
CA LEU A 54 4.37 20.71 -5.91
C LEU A 54 3.99 22.11 -6.43
N GLY A 55 2.82 22.26 -7.07
CA GLY A 55 2.36 23.51 -7.66
C GLY A 55 3.09 23.89 -8.95
N GLU A 56 3.61 22.89 -9.69
CA GLU A 56 4.38 23.09 -10.91
C GLU A 56 3.81 22.30 -12.11
N SER A 57 4.29 22.61 -13.30
CA SER A 57 3.99 21.83 -14.51
C SER A 57 4.87 20.58 -14.56
N PRO A 58 4.37 19.43 -15.07
CA PRO A 58 5.17 18.24 -15.26
C PRO A 58 6.42 18.53 -16.13
N PRO A 59 7.64 18.18 -15.66
CA PRO A 59 8.86 18.40 -16.43
C PRO A 59 8.89 17.52 -17.70
N ASN A 60 9.29 18.10 -18.83
CA ASN A 60 9.25 17.43 -20.14
C ASN A 60 10.35 16.38 -20.36
N ASP A 61 11.43 16.48 -19.59
CA ASP A 61 12.65 15.66 -19.64
C ASP A 61 12.58 14.44 -18.70
N VAL A 62 11.67 14.41 -17.73
CA VAL A 62 11.47 13.28 -16.83
C VAL A 62 10.60 12.22 -17.51
N ARG A 63 11.20 11.10 -17.94
CA ARG A 63 10.51 10.02 -18.66
C ARG A 63 10.91 8.64 -18.16
N GLY A 64 9.90 7.78 -18.01
CA GLY A 64 10.06 6.41 -17.53
C GLY A 64 10.20 6.32 -16.01
N LEU A 65 10.05 5.10 -15.50
CA LEU A 65 9.89 4.85 -14.07
C LEU A 65 11.09 5.31 -13.25
N GLU A 66 12.31 5.10 -13.75
CA GLU A 66 13.54 5.47 -13.05
C GLU A 66 13.65 7.00 -12.90
N ALA A 67 13.46 7.75 -13.99
CA ALA A 67 13.52 9.21 -13.94
C ALA A 67 12.42 9.79 -13.04
N VAL A 68 11.20 9.26 -13.11
CA VAL A 68 10.09 9.67 -12.24
C VAL A 68 10.39 9.35 -10.78
N THR A 69 10.96 8.17 -10.48
CA THR A 69 11.38 7.79 -9.13
C THR A 69 12.43 8.77 -8.60
N ASN A 70 13.45 9.09 -9.39
CA ASN A 70 14.49 10.03 -9.00
C ASN A 70 13.94 11.44 -8.78
N TYR A 71 12.98 11.87 -9.60
CA TYR A 71 12.29 13.14 -9.42
C TYR A 71 11.43 13.16 -8.14
N ILE A 72 10.77 12.05 -7.78
CA ILE A 72 10.07 11.90 -6.49
C ILE A 72 11.06 12.02 -5.33
N LEU A 73 12.15 11.25 -5.36
CA LEU A 73 13.17 11.24 -4.30
C LEU A 73 13.79 12.63 -4.11
N GLY A 74 14.09 13.34 -5.20
CA GLY A 74 14.64 14.69 -5.17
C GLY A 74 13.69 15.77 -4.65
N ASN A 75 12.40 15.47 -4.47
CA ASN A 75 11.40 16.42 -3.99
C ASN A 75 10.78 16.01 -2.63
N LEU A 76 11.33 15.03 -1.93
CA LEU A 76 10.80 14.60 -0.61
C LEU A 76 10.85 15.71 0.44
N ASP A 77 11.78 16.67 0.36
CA ASP A 77 11.82 17.83 1.28
C ASP A 77 10.63 18.78 1.06
N ARG A 78 10.13 18.89 -0.17
CA ARG A 78 8.98 19.74 -0.54
C ARG A 78 7.66 19.01 -0.35
N TYR A 79 7.64 17.71 -0.63
CA TYR A 79 6.48 16.85 -0.45
C TYR A 79 6.90 15.48 0.11
N PRO A 80 6.95 15.34 1.46
CA PRO A 80 7.43 14.12 2.13
C PRO A 80 6.67 12.85 1.78
N ARG A 81 5.44 13.00 1.28
CA ARG A 81 4.58 11.90 0.85
C ARG A 81 4.66 11.64 -0.66
N GLY A 82 5.79 11.98 -1.29
CA GLY A 82 6.01 11.83 -2.73
C GLY A 82 5.70 10.43 -3.28
N PHE A 83 5.86 9.39 -2.46
CA PHE A 83 5.48 8.02 -2.82
C PHE A 83 4.00 7.85 -3.20
N ASN A 84 3.09 8.72 -2.72
CA ASN A 84 1.68 8.70 -3.11
C ASN A 84 1.51 8.84 -4.62
N SER A 85 2.46 9.48 -5.29
CA SER A 85 2.45 9.66 -6.74
C SER A 85 2.52 8.32 -7.48
N LEU A 86 3.39 7.40 -7.04
CA LEU A 86 3.49 6.06 -7.64
C LEU A 86 2.25 5.23 -7.37
N ILE A 87 1.72 5.28 -6.14
CA ILE A 87 0.50 4.57 -5.75
C ILE A 87 -0.71 5.04 -6.56
N TYR A 88 -0.87 6.35 -6.67
CA TYR A 88 -1.89 6.95 -7.53
C TYR A 88 -1.71 6.51 -8.98
N GLY A 89 -0.47 6.54 -9.49
CA GLY A 89 -0.15 6.10 -10.83
C GLY A 89 -0.52 4.63 -11.09
N ILE A 90 -0.23 3.72 -10.15
CA ILE A 90 -0.63 2.30 -10.19
C ILE A 90 -2.15 2.19 -10.31
N ALA A 91 -2.88 2.76 -9.36
CA ALA A 91 -4.34 2.63 -9.30
C ALA A 91 -5.02 3.23 -10.55
N LYS A 92 -4.54 4.38 -11.03
CA LYS A 92 -5.06 5.04 -12.22
C LYS A 92 -4.74 4.26 -13.50
N ALA A 93 -3.54 3.72 -13.63
CA ALA A 93 -3.17 2.87 -14.76
C ALA A 93 -3.99 1.58 -14.79
N GLU A 94 -4.18 0.92 -13.66
CA GLU A 94 -5.03 -0.27 -13.56
C GLU A 94 -6.48 0.03 -13.93
N ASN A 95 -7.05 1.11 -13.39
CA ASN A 95 -8.41 1.54 -13.74
C ASN A 95 -8.58 1.71 -15.26
N LYS A 96 -7.60 2.30 -15.95
CA LYS A 96 -7.66 2.52 -17.40
C LYS A 96 -7.50 1.24 -18.22
N LEU A 97 -6.73 0.27 -17.75
CA LEU A 97 -6.44 -0.94 -18.53
C LEU A 97 -7.49 -2.04 -18.36
N GLN A 98 -8.05 -2.20 -17.16
CA GLN A 98 -8.94 -3.33 -16.84
C GLN A 98 -10.18 -2.92 -16.02
N GLY A 99 -10.35 -1.63 -15.73
CA GLY A 99 -11.34 -1.15 -14.77
C GLY A 99 -10.89 -1.37 -13.31
N SER A 100 -11.58 -0.73 -12.38
CA SER A 100 -11.26 -0.80 -10.95
C SER A 100 -11.79 -2.08 -10.29
N THR A 101 -11.27 -3.24 -10.67
CA THR A 101 -11.64 -4.50 -10.00
C THR A 101 -10.98 -4.67 -8.63
N GLY A 102 -9.86 -3.97 -8.38
CA GLY A 102 -9.01 -4.10 -7.18
C GLY A 102 -8.23 -5.42 -7.09
N ALA A 103 -8.47 -6.37 -8.00
CA ALA A 103 -7.75 -7.63 -8.04
C ALA A 103 -6.29 -7.46 -8.48
N GLY A 104 -6.03 -6.51 -9.41
CA GLY A 104 -4.69 -6.12 -9.84
C GLY A 104 -3.86 -5.62 -8.66
N ALA A 105 -4.31 -4.53 -8.03
CA ALA A 105 -3.65 -3.91 -6.88
C ALA A 105 -3.38 -4.90 -5.73
N ARG A 106 -4.33 -5.80 -5.41
CA ARG A 106 -4.12 -6.83 -4.38
C ARG A 106 -3.01 -7.82 -4.78
N ARG A 107 -3.04 -8.34 -6.01
CA ARG A 107 -2.00 -9.26 -6.50
C ARG A 107 -0.65 -8.56 -6.59
N ALA A 108 -0.62 -7.31 -7.04
CA ALA A 108 0.58 -6.49 -7.11
C ALA A 108 1.21 -6.28 -5.73
N ALA A 109 0.41 -5.89 -4.73
CA ALA A 109 0.87 -5.72 -3.36
C ALA A 109 1.40 -7.04 -2.78
N TYR A 110 0.66 -8.15 -2.96
CA TYR A 110 1.12 -9.48 -2.53
C TYR A 110 2.48 -9.83 -3.16
N SER A 111 2.61 -9.70 -4.48
CA SER A 111 3.87 -10.01 -5.17
C SER A 111 5.01 -9.11 -4.70
N ALA A 112 4.79 -7.80 -4.61
CA ALA A 112 5.81 -6.83 -4.19
C ALA A 112 6.29 -7.09 -2.76
N ILE A 113 5.36 -7.24 -1.81
CA ILE A 113 5.68 -7.53 -0.41
C ILE A 113 6.43 -8.86 -0.32
N LYS A 114 5.97 -9.90 -1.04
CA LYS A 114 6.66 -11.18 -1.07
C LYS A 114 8.09 -11.04 -1.61
N THR A 115 8.31 -10.32 -2.71
CA THR A 115 9.64 -10.06 -3.28
C THR A 115 10.53 -9.30 -2.30
N ILE A 116 10.00 -8.32 -1.57
CA ILE A 116 10.75 -7.56 -0.54
C ILE A 116 11.14 -8.48 0.63
N LEU A 117 10.22 -9.30 1.12
CA LEU A 117 10.48 -10.26 2.19
C LEU A 117 11.47 -11.35 1.74
N GLU A 118 11.40 -11.79 0.49
CA GLU A 118 12.34 -12.78 -0.07
C GLU A 118 13.74 -12.20 -0.21
N SER A 119 13.87 -11.01 -0.80
CA SER A 119 15.16 -10.35 -1.02
C SER A 119 15.85 -9.90 0.27
N SER A 120 15.08 -9.62 1.33
CA SER A 120 15.62 -9.34 2.67
C SER A 120 16.00 -10.60 3.46
N GLY A 121 15.67 -11.80 2.96
CA GLY A 121 15.89 -13.07 3.66
C GLY A 121 14.93 -13.30 4.84
N LEU A 122 13.93 -12.44 5.02
CA LEU A 122 12.96 -12.52 6.12
C LEU A 122 11.80 -13.49 5.82
N LEU A 123 11.53 -13.80 4.54
CA LEU A 123 10.35 -14.60 4.19
C LEU A 123 10.33 -15.96 4.89
N SER A 124 11.45 -16.70 4.87
CA SER A 124 11.52 -18.07 5.40
C SER A 124 11.36 -18.14 6.92
N SER A 125 11.69 -17.05 7.65
CA SER A 125 11.60 -17.00 9.10
C SER A 125 10.20 -16.67 9.61
N ILE A 126 9.32 -16.12 8.77
CA ILE A 126 7.99 -15.64 9.18
C ILE A 126 6.84 -16.43 8.56
N VAL A 127 7.00 -16.95 7.34
CA VAL A 127 5.92 -17.59 6.60
C VAL A 127 5.48 -18.91 7.26
N GLY A 128 4.18 -19.02 7.53
CA GLY A 128 3.56 -20.17 8.17
C GLY A 128 3.83 -20.28 9.68
N THR A 129 4.48 -19.31 10.31
CA THR A 129 4.79 -19.35 11.75
C THR A 129 3.57 -19.15 12.65
N THR A 130 2.47 -18.65 12.09
CA THR A 130 1.18 -18.55 12.78
C THR A 130 0.01 -18.68 11.79
N LYS A 131 -1.15 -19.09 12.29
CA LYS A 131 -2.43 -19.13 11.56
C LYS A 131 -3.42 -18.06 12.05
N ASP A 132 -3.04 -17.36 13.11
CA ASP A 132 -3.80 -16.28 13.71
C ASP A 132 -3.53 -14.97 12.95
N VAL A 133 -4.57 -14.36 12.38
CA VAL A 133 -4.41 -13.18 11.51
C VAL A 133 -3.92 -11.97 12.30
N PHE A 134 -4.35 -11.84 13.56
CA PHE A 134 -3.92 -10.75 14.43
C PHE A 134 -2.44 -10.86 14.81
N GLU A 135 -1.96 -12.07 15.14
CA GLU A 135 -0.53 -12.32 15.38
C GLU A 135 0.30 -12.12 14.10
N ALA A 136 -0.23 -12.52 12.94
CA ALA A 136 0.45 -12.30 11.67
C ALA A 136 0.62 -10.82 11.35
N ILE A 137 -0.42 -10.01 11.52
CA ILE A 137 -0.33 -8.55 11.35
C ILE A 137 0.64 -7.96 12.37
N TYR A 138 0.60 -8.37 13.64
CA TYR A 138 1.57 -7.90 14.63
C TYR A 138 3.02 -8.15 14.17
N LYS A 139 3.32 -9.36 13.69
CA LYS A 139 4.65 -9.71 13.17
C LYS A 139 5.04 -8.88 11.95
N ALA A 140 4.11 -8.64 11.03
CA ALA A 140 4.34 -7.79 9.87
C ALA A 140 4.66 -6.35 10.27
N GLU A 141 3.93 -5.80 11.24
CA GLU A 141 4.16 -4.44 11.72
C GLU A 141 5.50 -4.27 12.44
N GLU A 142 5.99 -5.29 13.14
CA GLU A 142 7.35 -5.26 13.71
C GLU A 142 8.42 -5.19 12.62
N ILE A 143 8.26 -5.95 11.53
CA ILE A 143 9.16 -5.86 10.36
C ILE A 143 9.06 -4.46 9.73
N ASN A 144 7.84 -3.95 9.53
CA ASN A 144 7.61 -2.64 8.96
C ASN A 144 8.25 -1.53 9.80
N LYS A 145 8.30 -1.66 11.13
CA LYS A 145 9.05 -0.72 11.99
C LYS A 145 10.55 -0.81 11.73
N GLU A 146 11.10 -2.02 11.66
CA GLU A 146 12.53 -2.24 11.41
C GLU A 146 12.99 -1.66 10.07
N ILE A 147 12.17 -1.80 9.02
CA ILE A 147 12.46 -1.24 7.69
C ILE A 147 11.90 0.17 7.47
N LYS A 148 11.33 0.80 8.51
CA LYS A 148 10.75 2.16 8.47
C LYS A 148 9.63 2.36 7.44
N THR A 149 8.80 1.35 7.22
CA THR A 149 7.58 1.42 6.40
C THR A 149 6.29 1.44 7.23
N ALA A 150 6.40 1.26 8.56
CA ALA A 150 5.25 1.24 9.45
C ALA A 150 4.46 2.55 9.39
N VAL A 151 3.13 2.43 9.33
CA VAL A 151 2.20 3.55 9.45
C VAL A 151 1.51 3.42 10.80
N SER A 152 1.32 4.56 11.47
CA SER A 152 0.61 4.57 12.74
C SER A 152 -0.78 3.93 12.62
N GLY A 153 -1.10 2.99 13.52
CA GLY A 153 -2.31 2.19 13.45
C GLY A 153 -2.69 1.53 14.77
N HIS A 154 -3.99 1.33 14.97
CA HIS A 154 -4.56 0.59 16.09
C HIS A 154 -5.27 -0.65 15.55
N TYR A 155 -4.87 -1.80 16.06
CA TYR A 155 -5.33 -3.11 15.61
C TYR A 155 -6.08 -3.76 16.74
N ILE A 156 -7.32 -4.16 16.48
CA ILE A 156 -8.21 -4.74 17.47
C ILE A 156 -8.65 -6.11 16.96
N ARG A 157 -8.43 -7.14 17.77
CA ARG A 157 -8.89 -8.49 17.52
C ARG A 157 -10.42 -8.51 17.54
N GLY A 158 -11.01 -8.88 16.41
CA GLY A 158 -12.44 -9.14 16.27
C GLY A 158 -12.78 -10.61 16.50
N GLY A 159 -14.09 -10.92 16.46
CA GLY A 159 -14.56 -12.31 16.43
C GLY A 159 -14.21 -13.00 15.11
N ASN A 160 -14.21 -14.34 15.09
CA ASN A 160 -14.00 -15.15 13.88
C ASN A 160 -12.69 -14.83 13.11
N ASN A 161 -11.58 -14.62 13.83
CA ASN A 161 -10.26 -14.34 13.23
C ASN A 161 -10.24 -13.05 12.37
N GLN A 162 -11.15 -12.12 12.65
CA GLN A 162 -11.17 -10.78 12.07
C GLN A 162 -10.22 -9.85 12.84
N VAL A 163 -9.66 -8.87 12.14
CA VAL A 163 -8.91 -7.76 12.75
C VAL A 163 -9.50 -6.45 12.26
N VAL A 164 -9.93 -5.61 13.20
CA VAL A 164 -10.31 -4.21 12.93
C VAL A 164 -9.05 -3.38 12.94
N VAL A 165 -8.91 -2.52 11.96
CA VAL A 165 -7.75 -1.64 11.75
C VAL A 165 -8.25 -0.20 11.74
N VAL A 166 -7.67 0.63 12.60
CA VAL A 166 -7.92 2.08 12.67
C VAL A 166 -6.62 2.80 12.37
N VAL A 167 -6.62 3.66 11.35
CA VAL A 167 -5.41 4.34 10.86
C VAL A 167 -5.60 5.85 11.02
N PRO A 168 -5.07 6.45 12.10
CA PRO A 168 -5.05 7.90 12.22
C PRO A 168 -4.09 8.51 11.20
N ASN A 169 -4.47 9.62 10.57
CA ASN A 169 -3.58 10.42 9.71
C ASN A 169 -2.82 9.63 8.61
N CYS A 170 -3.49 8.64 8.01
CA CYS A 170 -2.93 7.73 7.01
C CYS A 170 -2.03 8.42 5.97
N SER A 171 -0.78 7.95 5.84
CA SER A 171 0.22 8.51 4.93
C SER A 171 -0.13 8.37 3.45
N TRP A 172 -1.05 7.45 3.13
CA TRP A 172 -1.55 7.18 1.77
C TRP A 172 -2.70 8.09 1.34
N ARG A 173 -3.16 9.00 2.22
CA ARG A 173 -4.43 9.70 2.05
C ARG A 173 -4.51 10.54 0.78
N ASP A 174 -3.41 11.17 0.35
CA ASP A 174 -3.44 12.07 -0.80
C ASP A 174 -3.75 11.32 -2.11
N ALA A 175 -3.20 10.12 -2.27
CA ALA A 175 -3.53 9.25 -3.39
C ALA A 175 -4.99 8.79 -3.31
N CYS A 176 -5.44 8.34 -2.13
CA CYS A 176 -6.82 7.89 -1.93
C CYS A 176 -7.85 8.98 -2.24
N ILE A 177 -7.61 10.22 -1.80
CA ILE A 177 -8.50 11.36 -2.07
C ILE A 177 -8.58 11.62 -3.57
N ALA A 178 -7.43 11.70 -4.26
CA ALA A 178 -7.42 11.95 -5.70
C ALA A 178 -8.15 10.86 -6.51
N LEU A 179 -8.00 9.58 -6.11
CA LEU A 179 -8.74 8.49 -6.74
C LEU A 179 -10.25 8.62 -6.52
N VAL A 180 -10.69 8.98 -5.32
CA VAL A 180 -12.11 9.21 -5.01
C VAL A 180 -12.66 10.39 -5.80
N ASP A 181 -11.94 11.51 -5.87
CA ASP A 181 -12.35 12.72 -6.60
C ASP A 181 -12.48 12.46 -8.11
N GLU A 182 -11.69 11.53 -8.65
CA GLU A 182 -11.78 11.07 -10.05
C GLU A 182 -12.82 9.96 -10.28
N GLY A 183 -13.53 9.51 -9.24
CA GLY A 183 -14.51 8.42 -9.35
C GLY A 183 -13.88 7.05 -9.58
N ILE A 184 -12.61 6.87 -9.22
CA ILE A 184 -11.88 5.60 -9.29
C ILE A 184 -12.20 4.80 -8.01
N SER A 185 -13.22 3.95 -8.09
CA SER A 185 -13.70 3.09 -6.99
C SER A 185 -13.81 1.63 -7.42
N ARG A 186 -13.86 0.69 -6.46
CA ARG A 186 -14.03 -0.73 -6.80
C ARG A 186 -15.32 -0.98 -7.57
N LEU A 187 -15.29 -1.94 -8.50
CA LEU A 187 -16.45 -2.37 -9.29
C LEU A 187 -17.61 -2.85 -8.40
N VAL A 188 -17.29 -3.51 -7.29
CA VAL A 188 -18.25 -3.99 -6.29
C VAL A 188 -18.77 -2.89 -5.35
N GLY A 189 -18.39 -1.64 -5.61
CA GLY A 189 -18.68 -0.48 -4.76
C GLY A 189 -17.63 -0.25 -3.68
N GLY A 190 -17.47 1.02 -3.29
CA GLY A 190 -16.56 1.46 -2.24
C GLY A 190 -15.14 1.79 -2.71
N SER A 191 -14.39 2.49 -1.87
CA SER A 191 -13.02 2.93 -2.17
C SER A 191 -12.01 1.80 -1.99
N GLU A 192 -10.85 1.94 -2.64
CA GLU A 192 -9.67 1.14 -2.32
C GLU A 192 -8.94 1.73 -1.11
N CYS A 193 -8.34 0.87 -0.28
CA CYS A 193 -7.52 1.32 0.84
C CYS A 193 -6.16 0.66 0.70
N ILE A 194 -5.18 1.46 0.29
CA ILE A 194 -3.79 1.02 0.08
C ILE A 194 -3.22 0.39 1.35
N PHE A 195 -3.49 0.99 2.51
CA PHE A 195 -3.05 0.45 3.79
C PHE A 195 -3.60 -0.96 4.05
N LEU A 196 -4.92 -1.13 3.93
CA LEU A 196 -5.54 -2.44 4.14
C LEU A 196 -5.12 -3.46 3.07
N ILE A 197 -4.83 -3.04 1.84
CA ILE A 197 -4.29 -3.93 0.79
C ILE A 197 -2.93 -4.49 1.23
N VAL A 198 -2.02 -3.62 1.67
CA VAL A 198 -0.67 -4.00 2.09
C VAL A 198 -0.71 -4.89 3.33
N THR A 199 -1.43 -4.47 4.38
CA THR A 199 -1.57 -5.27 5.61
C THR A 199 -2.27 -6.60 5.37
N ASN A 200 -3.26 -6.65 4.47
CA ASN A 200 -3.92 -7.90 4.07
C ASN A 200 -2.93 -8.84 3.39
N ALA A 201 -2.15 -8.34 2.42
CA ALA A 201 -1.15 -9.13 1.71
C ALA A 201 -0.06 -9.68 2.64
N GLU A 202 0.46 -8.86 3.58
CA GLU A 202 1.41 -9.32 4.60
C GLU A 202 0.83 -10.46 5.46
N ALA A 203 -0.41 -10.29 5.93
CA ALA A 203 -1.09 -11.30 6.72
C ALA A 203 -1.36 -12.58 5.91
N GLU A 204 -1.73 -12.49 4.63
CA GLU A 204 -1.87 -13.65 3.74
C GLU A 204 -0.55 -14.40 3.58
N ILE A 205 0.55 -13.68 3.33
CA ILE A 205 1.89 -14.26 3.18
C ILE A 205 2.29 -15.03 4.44
N ILE A 206 2.14 -14.40 5.61
CA ILE A 206 2.54 -14.99 6.90
C ILE A 206 1.63 -16.17 7.27
N THR A 207 0.31 -16.05 7.11
CA THR A 207 -0.63 -17.11 7.53
C THR A 207 -0.79 -18.23 6.51
N LYS A 208 -0.49 -17.98 5.24
CA LYS A 208 -0.90 -18.79 4.08
C LYS A 208 -2.42 -19.00 4.00
N LYS A 209 -3.22 -18.08 4.53
CA LYS A 209 -4.68 -18.07 4.40
C LYS A 209 -5.11 -17.12 3.29
N HIS A 210 -6.29 -17.35 2.73
CA HIS A 210 -6.96 -16.36 1.89
C HIS A 210 -7.73 -15.40 2.77
N LEU A 211 -7.42 -14.12 2.64
CA LEU A 211 -8.02 -13.05 3.41
C LEU A 211 -8.71 -12.09 2.44
N ASP A 212 -9.57 -11.24 2.98
CA ASP A 212 -10.07 -10.05 2.28
C ASP A 212 -10.17 -8.91 3.28
N TYR A 213 -10.48 -7.73 2.76
CA TYR A 213 -10.57 -6.53 3.57
C TYR A 213 -11.75 -5.65 3.16
N LYS A 214 -12.28 -4.92 4.15
CA LYS A 214 -13.41 -4.02 3.98
C LYS A 214 -13.15 -2.63 4.55
N ILE A 215 -13.46 -1.66 3.68
CA ILE A 215 -13.97 -0.31 3.90
C ILE A 215 -15.07 -0.16 4.96
N ASP A 216 -14.82 0.18 6.23
CA ASP A 216 -15.92 0.59 7.14
C ASP A 216 -16.17 2.09 7.06
N GLU A 217 -15.10 2.87 7.22
CA GLU A 217 -15.18 4.34 7.25
C GLU A 217 -13.95 4.95 6.57
N PHE A 218 -14.20 5.84 5.62
CA PHE A 218 -13.18 6.69 5.01
C PHE A 218 -13.33 8.10 5.58
N GLY A 219 -12.61 8.40 6.65
CA GLY A 219 -12.74 9.65 7.39
C GLY A 219 -11.62 10.66 7.09
N LYS A 220 -11.87 11.91 7.49
CA LYS A 220 -10.92 13.03 7.40
C LYS A 220 -9.84 13.01 8.49
N SER A 221 -10.11 12.45 9.66
CA SER A 221 -9.13 12.33 10.76
C SER A 221 -8.53 10.92 10.79
N GLU A 222 -9.37 9.91 10.64
CA GLU A 222 -8.98 8.49 10.67
C GLU A 222 -9.70 7.69 9.58
N CYS A 223 -9.12 6.56 9.19
CA CYS A 223 -9.78 5.56 8.37
C CYS A 223 -9.98 4.30 9.21
N ARG A 224 -11.10 3.60 9.01
CA ARG A 224 -11.42 2.34 9.68
C ARG A 224 -11.75 1.27 8.67
N GLY A 225 -11.21 0.07 8.88
CA GLY A 225 -11.61 -1.10 8.12
C GLY A 225 -11.31 -2.40 8.84
N ARG A 226 -11.51 -3.51 8.15
CA ARG A 226 -11.31 -4.85 8.71
C ARG A 226 -10.62 -5.77 7.73
N ILE A 227 -9.81 -6.69 8.25
CA ILE A 227 -9.24 -7.82 7.54
C ILE A 227 -9.87 -9.09 8.11
N PHE A 228 -10.30 -10.01 7.24
CA PHE A 228 -11.01 -11.24 7.63
C PHE A 228 -10.71 -12.38 6.66
N GLU A 229 -10.92 -13.62 7.10
CA GLU A 229 -10.74 -14.85 6.32
C GLU A 229 -11.93 -15.09 5.38
N VAL A 230 -11.68 -15.59 4.16
CA VAL A 230 -12.69 -15.89 3.13
C VAL A 230 -12.83 -17.39 2.91
#